data_AF-W6YR38-F1
#
_entry.id   AF-W6YR38-F1
#
_cell.length_a   1.000
_cell.length_b   1.000
_cell.length_c   1.000
_cell.angle_alpha   90.00
_cell.angle_beta   90.00
_cell.angle_gamma   90.00
#
_symmetry.space_group_name_H-M   'P 1'
#
loop_
_entity.id
_entity.type
_entity.pdbx_description
1 polymer ?
#
loop_
_entity_poly.entity_id
_entity_poly.type
_entity_poly.pdbx_seq_one_letter_code
_entity_poly.pdbx_strand_id
1 'polypeptide(L)'
;MDFVQDYAALLPRLLPPSFADPALHIITTFLGFSRTLSTHLSPLLNKLITQPDVASIVALLFIFFISLKILDMMYRAVVFWINLAFRLAFWGGILIVGLWVWNRGPEGFVDDVSGLIEYWMGEYERYSGEVKMFQQQKEDQIRFKAGQQQKRKGWR
;
A
#
# COMPACT_ATOMS: atom_id res chain seq x y z
N MET A 1 -38.23 -3.41 -28.13
CA MET A 1 -37.40 -2.36 -28.75
C MET A 1 -36.27 -2.10 -27.79
N ASP A 2 -35.07 -2.57 -28.13
CA ASP A 2 -33.93 -2.56 -27.23
C ASP A 2 -33.28 -1.18 -27.36
N PHE A 3 -33.46 -0.33 -26.35
CA PHE A 3 -33.04 1.07 -26.35
C PHE A 3 -31.63 1.23 -26.95
N VAL A 4 -30.68 0.39 -26.54
CA VAL A 4 -29.29 0.42 -27.02
C VAL A 4 -29.16 0.08 -28.52
N GLN A 5 -29.98 -0.83 -29.07
CA GLN A 5 -29.96 -1.14 -30.50
C GLN A 5 -30.47 0.02 -31.34
N ASP A 6 -31.48 0.75 -30.85
CA ASP A 6 -32.07 1.88 -31.56
C ASP A 6 -31.10 3.07 -31.65
N TYR A 7 -30.30 3.34 -30.60
CA TYR A 7 -29.26 4.37 -30.66
C TYR A 7 -28.00 3.92 -31.40
N ALA A 8 -27.64 2.63 -31.35
CA ALA A 8 -26.52 2.09 -32.12
C ALA A 8 -26.74 2.21 -33.64
N ALA A 9 -28.00 2.19 -34.10
CA ALA A 9 -28.35 2.42 -35.50
C ALA A 9 -28.14 3.88 -35.96
N LEU A 10 -28.09 4.83 -35.03
CA LEU A 10 -27.88 6.27 -35.33
C LEU A 10 -26.39 6.67 -35.33
N LEU A 11 -25.53 5.82 -34.77
CA LEU A 11 -24.09 6.04 -34.63
C LEU A 11 -23.35 6.29 -35.96
N PRO A 12 -23.61 5.53 -37.05
CA PRO A 12 -23.02 5.79 -38.37
C PRO A 12 -23.44 7.11 -39.01
N ARG A 13 -24.59 7.66 -38.57
CA ARG A 13 -25.14 8.92 -39.10
C ARG A 13 -24.57 10.15 -38.40
N LEU A 14 -24.01 9.99 -37.20
CA LEU A 14 -23.51 11.07 -36.35
C LEU A 14 -21.99 11.14 -36.30
N LEU A 15 -21.27 10.05 -36.58
CA LEU A 15 -19.81 10.00 -36.53
C LEU A 15 -19.19 9.55 -37.86
N PRO A 16 -17.96 9.99 -38.18
CA PRO A 16 -17.21 9.50 -39.32
C PRO A 16 -16.97 7.98 -39.24
N PRO A 17 -16.88 7.27 -40.39
CA PRO A 17 -16.70 5.82 -40.43
C PRO A 17 -15.52 5.29 -39.60
N SER A 18 -14.43 6.07 -39.54
CA SER A 18 -13.21 5.75 -38.78
C SER A 18 -13.44 5.60 -37.27
N PHE A 19 -14.47 6.24 -36.72
CA PHE A 19 -14.84 6.16 -35.30
C PHE A 19 -16.08 5.31 -35.06
N ALA A 20 -16.98 5.24 -36.04
CA ALA A 20 -18.21 4.46 -35.95
C ALA A 20 -17.95 2.95 -35.95
N ASP A 21 -17.09 2.43 -36.83
CA ASP A 21 -16.87 0.97 -36.96
C ASP A 21 -16.27 0.32 -35.71
N PRO A 22 -15.19 0.88 -35.08
CA PRO A 22 -14.66 0.32 -33.84
C PRO A 22 -15.67 0.40 -32.68
N ALA A 23 -16.41 1.51 -32.60
CA ALA A 23 -17.42 1.70 -31.55
C ALA A 23 -18.57 0.69 -31.69
N LEU A 24 -19.05 0.46 -32.91
CA LEU A 24 -20.08 -0.53 -33.19
C LEU A 24 -19.61 -1.95 -32.89
N HIS A 25 -18.36 -2.28 -33.23
CA HIS A 25 -17.80 -3.59 -32.91
C HIS A 25 -17.73 -3.82 -31.39
N ILE A 26 -17.30 -2.82 -30.62
CA ILE A 26 -17.26 -2.89 -29.15
C ILE A 26 -18.67 -3.05 -28.58
N ILE A 27 -19.63 -2.25 -29.05
CA ILE A 27 -21.02 -2.28 -28.58
C ILE A 27 -21.67 -3.63 -28.90
N THR A 28 -21.55 -4.11 -30.14
CA THR A 28 -22.18 -5.37 -30.56
C THR A 28 -21.54 -6.58 -29.89
N THR A 29 -20.22 -6.59 -29.69
CA THR A 29 -19.51 -7.65 -28.95
C THR A 29 -19.94 -7.66 -27.48
N PHE A 30 -20.02 -6.49 -26.84
CA PHE A 30 -20.45 -6.37 -25.45
C PHE A 30 -21.92 -6.81 -25.27
N LEU A 31 -22.81 -6.42 -26.18
CA LEU A 31 -24.21 -6.83 -26.16
C LEU A 31 -24.41 -8.31 -26.47
N GLY A 32 -23.63 -8.86 -27.42
CA GLY A 32 -23.64 -10.29 -27.71
C GLY A 32 -23.21 -11.11 -26.51
N PHE A 33 -22.16 -10.66 -25.81
CA PHE A 33 -21.69 -11.27 -24.58
C PHE A 33 -22.73 -11.17 -23.45
N SER A 34 -23.34 -10.00 -23.24
CA SER A 34 -24.31 -9.79 -22.16
C SER A 34 -25.59 -10.62 -22.35
N ARG A 35 -26.09 -10.73 -23.60
CA ARG A 35 -27.24 -11.57 -23.93
C ARG A 35 -26.93 -13.05 -23.72
N THR A 36 -25.79 -13.51 -24.21
CA THR A 36 -25.34 -14.90 -24.02
C THR A 36 -25.22 -15.23 -22.53
N LEU A 37 -24.62 -14.33 -21.75
CA LEU A 37 -24.48 -14.48 -20.31
C LEU A 37 -25.84 -14.54 -19.60
N SER A 38 -26.77 -13.66 -19.97
CA SER A 38 -28.13 -13.65 -19.42
C SER A 38 -28.88 -14.94 -19.72
N THR A 39 -28.86 -15.41 -20.97
CA THR A 39 -29.57 -16.64 -21.38
C THR A 39 -29.05 -17.89 -20.66
N HIS A 40 -27.74 -17.99 -20.41
CA HIS A 40 -27.16 -19.15 -19.73
C HIS A 40 -27.21 -19.05 -18.20
N LEU A 41 -27.14 -17.86 -17.60
CA LEU A 41 -27.17 -17.69 -16.15
C LEU A 41 -28.59 -17.59 -15.58
N SER A 42 -29.54 -16.99 -16.31
CA SER A 42 -30.92 -16.80 -15.85
C SER A 42 -31.60 -18.08 -15.33
N PRO A 43 -31.54 -19.23 -16.01
CA PRO A 43 -32.17 -20.46 -15.51
C PRO A 43 -31.48 -21.02 -14.25
N LEU A 44 -30.16 -20.86 -14.12
CA LEU A 44 -29.41 -21.30 -12.94
C LEU A 44 -29.72 -20.42 -11.74
N LEU A 45 -29.75 -19.09 -11.94
CA LEU A 45 -30.13 -18.12 -10.91
C LEU A 45 -31.58 -18.35 -10.46
N ASN A 46 -32.51 -18.59 -11.38
CA ASN A 46 -33.90 -18.88 -11.02
C ASN A 46 -34.03 -20.14 -10.17
N LYS A 47 -33.28 -21.22 -10.48
CA LYS A 47 -33.25 -22.45 -9.66
C LYS A 47 -32.65 -22.22 -8.28
N LEU A 48 -31.64 -21.36 -8.20
CA LEU A 48 -30.97 -21.03 -6.95
C LEU A 48 -31.87 -20.18 -6.04
N ILE A 49 -32.59 -19.22 -6.60
CA ILE A 49 -33.48 -18.29 -5.88
C ILE A 49 -34.77 -18.99 -5.43
N THR A 50 -35.29 -19.95 -6.19
CA THR A 50 -36.51 -20.69 -5.82
C THR A 50 -36.29 -21.68 -4.67
N GLN A 51 -35.05 -22.03 -4.32
CA GLN A 51 -34.72 -22.83 -3.14
C GLN A 51 -34.09 -21.94 -2.06
N PRO A 52 -34.86 -21.51 -1.03
CA PRO A 52 -34.42 -20.50 -0.07
C PRO A 52 -33.18 -20.89 0.75
N ASP A 53 -33.02 -22.18 1.08
CA ASP A 53 -31.86 -22.67 1.84
C ASP A 53 -30.56 -22.59 1.03
N VAL A 54 -30.63 -23.00 -0.24
CA VAL A 54 -29.46 -22.98 -1.15
C VAL A 54 -29.11 -21.53 -1.52
N ALA A 55 -30.10 -20.68 -1.77
CA ALA A 55 -29.90 -19.25 -2.03
C ALA A 55 -29.12 -18.59 -0.89
N SER A 56 -29.49 -18.88 0.36
CA SER A 56 -28.89 -18.28 1.55
C SER A 56 -27.42 -18.71 1.72
N ILE A 57 -27.13 -20.01 1.55
CA ILE A 57 -25.76 -20.55 1.62
C ILE A 57 -24.88 -19.95 0.52
N VAL A 58 -25.38 -19.89 -0.72
CA VAL A 58 -24.62 -19.31 -1.83
C VAL A 58 -24.40 -17.81 -1.65
N ALA A 59 -25.40 -17.06 -1.19
CA ALA A 59 -25.24 -15.64 -0.88
C ALA A 59 -24.16 -15.41 0.19
N LEU A 60 -24.13 -16.24 1.22
CA LEU A 60 -23.13 -16.16 2.28
C LEU A 60 -21.71 -16.47 1.75
N LEU A 61 -21.55 -17.53 0.95
CA LEU A 61 -20.29 -17.84 0.29
C LEU A 61 -19.84 -16.74 -0.67
N PHE A 62 -20.79 -16.12 -1.39
CA PHE A 62 -20.52 -15.04 -2.33
C PHE A 62 -20.02 -13.79 -1.62
N ILE A 63 -20.68 -13.37 -0.53
CA ILE A 63 -20.23 -12.23 0.28
C ILE A 63 -18.86 -12.53 0.91
N PHE A 64 -18.66 -13.74 1.42
CA PHE A 64 -17.37 -14.17 1.96
C PHE A 64 -16.26 -14.10 0.90
N PHE A 65 -16.51 -14.60 -0.31
CA PHE A 65 -15.58 -14.54 -1.42
C PHE A 65 -15.25 -13.10 -1.82
N ILE A 66 -16.26 -12.22 -1.90
CA ILE A 66 -16.06 -10.79 -2.19
C ILE A 66 -15.19 -10.15 -1.10
N SER A 67 -15.44 -10.45 0.17
CA SER A 67 -14.65 -9.94 1.29
C SER A 67 -13.16 -10.29 1.13
N LEU A 68 -12.86 -11.56 0.82
CA LEU A 68 -11.48 -12.00 0.55
C LEU A 68 -10.89 -11.31 -0.69
N LYS A 69 -11.69 -11.09 -1.73
CA LYS A 69 -11.22 -10.41 -2.94
C LYS A 69 -10.88 -8.95 -2.69
N ILE A 70 -11.70 -8.24 -1.92
CA ILE A 70 -11.45 -6.85 -1.52
C ILE A 70 -10.17 -6.78 -0.67
N LEU A 71 -9.97 -7.72 0.25
CA LEU A 71 -8.75 -7.79 1.05
C LEU A 71 -7.49 -7.97 0.19
N ASP A 72 -7.52 -8.88 -0.78
CA ASP A 72 -6.42 -9.06 -1.76
C ASP A 72 -6.17 -7.79 -2.58
N MET A 73 -7.23 -7.12 -3.04
CA MET A 73 -7.10 -5.87 -3.78
C MET A 73 -6.54 -4.73 -2.91
N MET A 74 -6.94 -4.66 -1.64
CA MET A 74 -6.41 -3.69 -0.69
C MET A 74 -4.92 -3.94 -0.42
N TYR A 75 -4.52 -5.19 -0.19
CA TYR A 75 -3.11 -5.55 -0.03
C TYR A 75 -2.28 -5.12 -1.23
N ARG A 76 -2.73 -5.44 -2.46
CA ARG A 76 -2.05 -5.04 -3.69
C ARG A 76 -1.98 -3.52 -3.83
N ALA A 77 -3.06 -2.80 -3.50
CA ALA A 77 -3.09 -1.35 -3.52
C ALA A 77 -2.07 -0.75 -2.53
N VAL A 78 -2.04 -1.24 -1.28
CA VAL A 78 -1.09 -0.79 -0.26
C VAL A 78 0.35 -1.05 -0.70
N VAL A 79 0.65 -2.26 -1.17
CA VAL A 79 1.99 -2.60 -1.69
C VAL A 79 2.37 -1.73 -2.87
N PHE A 80 1.43 -1.47 -3.79
CA PHE A 80 1.64 -0.55 -4.91
C PHE A 80 2.02 0.85 -4.42
N TRP A 81 1.26 1.42 -3.49
CA TRP A 81 1.53 2.75 -2.95
C TRP A 81 2.85 2.83 -2.19
N ILE A 82 3.18 1.80 -1.39
CA ILE A 82 4.47 1.69 -0.70
C ILE A 82 5.61 1.66 -1.71
N ASN A 83 5.54 0.77 -2.70
CA ASN A 83 6.55 0.66 -3.75
C ASN A 83 6.68 1.95 -4.56
N LEU A 84 5.56 2.61 -4.87
CA LEU A 84 5.54 3.90 -5.56
C LEU A 84 6.21 4.97 -4.71
N ALA A 85 5.88 5.07 -3.43
CA ALA A 85 6.48 6.04 -2.51
C ALA A 85 7.99 5.83 -2.40
N PHE A 86 8.45 4.60 -2.21
CA PHE A 86 9.90 4.29 -2.19
C PHE A 86 10.57 4.63 -3.52
N ARG A 87 9.93 4.31 -4.64
CA ARG A 87 10.46 4.65 -5.97
C ARG A 87 10.57 6.16 -6.17
N LEU A 88 9.55 6.91 -5.78
CA LEU A 88 9.55 8.38 -5.86
C LEU A 88 10.60 8.98 -4.92
N ALA A 89 10.72 8.49 -3.69
CA ALA A 89 11.74 8.94 -2.75
C ALA A 89 13.16 8.64 -3.28
N PHE A 90 13.37 7.48 -3.89
CA PHE A 90 14.64 7.10 -4.47
C PHE A 90 15.01 8.00 -5.66
N TRP A 91 14.13 8.12 -6.66
CA TRP A 91 14.39 8.97 -7.83
C TRP A 91 14.43 10.46 -7.48
N GLY A 92 13.57 10.92 -6.59
CA GLY A 92 13.59 12.27 -6.05
C GLY A 92 14.88 12.57 -5.29
N GLY A 93 15.34 11.64 -4.46
CA GLY A 93 16.62 11.72 -3.77
C GLY A 93 17.80 11.81 -4.72
N ILE A 94 17.85 10.95 -5.75
CA ILE A 94 18.89 11.02 -6.79
C ILE A 94 18.88 12.38 -7.49
N LEU A 95 17.69 12.91 -7.83
CA LEU A 95 17.57 14.20 -8.49
C LEU A 95 18.06 15.34 -7.60
N ILE A 96 17.68 15.34 -6.32
CA ILE A 96 18.12 16.32 -5.33
C ILE A 96 19.64 16.26 -5.15
N VAL A 97 20.20 15.06 -4.96
CA VAL A 97 21.66 14.86 -4.82
C VAL A 97 22.38 15.30 -6.10
N GLY A 98 21.86 14.95 -7.27
CA GLY A 98 22.41 15.36 -8.55
C GLY A 98 22.44 16.88 -8.71
N LEU A 99 21.34 17.57 -8.40
CA LEU A 99 21.28 19.03 -8.40
C LEU A 99 22.22 19.66 -7.37
N TRP A 100 22.35 19.05 -6.21
CA TRP A 100 23.23 19.53 -5.15
C TRP A 100 24.70 19.46 -5.57
N VAL A 101 25.14 18.31 -6.09
CA VAL A 101 26.49 18.11 -6.66
C VAL A 101 26.72 19.04 -7.84
N TRP A 102 25.71 19.25 -8.70
CA TRP A 102 25.83 20.18 -9.82
C TRP A 102 26.07 21.63 -9.38
N ASN A 103 25.39 22.08 -8.32
CA ASN A 103 25.49 23.45 -7.84
C ASN A 103 26.73 23.72 -6.97
N ARG A 104 27.14 22.78 -6.11
CA ARG A 104 28.29 22.95 -5.19
C ARG A 104 29.59 22.30 -5.69
N GLY A 105 29.52 21.49 -6.73
CA GLY A 105 30.61 20.63 -7.15
C GLY A 105 30.78 19.39 -6.26
N PRO A 106 31.59 18.41 -6.69
CA PRO A 106 31.81 17.17 -5.95
C PRO A 106 32.48 17.40 -4.59
N GLU A 107 33.41 18.36 -4.51
CA GLU A 107 34.18 18.68 -3.30
C GLU A 107 33.28 19.26 -2.21
N GLY A 108 32.42 20.22 -2.56
CA GLY A 108 31.46 20.82 -1.63
C GLY A 108 30.40 19.83 -1.13
N PHE A 109 29.97 18.88 -1.97
CA PHE A 109 29.08 17.80 -1.54
C PHE A 109 29.71 16.89 -0.48
N VAL A 110 30.97 16.50 -0.67
CA VAL A 110 31.68 15.64 0.29
C VAL A 110 31.81 16.36 1.63
N ASP A 111 32.21 17.63 1.62
CA ASP A 111 32.37 18.43 2.84
C ASP A 111 31.07 18.56 3.63
N ASP A 112 29.96 18.83 2.92
CA ASP A 112 28.63 18.90 3.54
C ASP A 112 28.19 17.56 4.15
N VAL A 113 28.43 16.46 3.44
CA VAL A 113 28.06 15.12 3.91
C VAL A 113 28.91 14.74 5.12
N SER A 114 30.22 15.03 5.12
CA SER A 114 31.07 14.81 6.29
C SER A 114 30.61 15.62 7.49
N GLY A 115 30.29 16.91 7.30
CA GLY A 115 29.80 17.76 8.38
C GLY A 115 28.47 17.26 8.97
N LEU A 116 27.56 16.77 8.12
CA LEU A 116 26.31 16.15 8.58
C LEU A 116 26.58 14.88 9.39
N ILE A 117 27.47 14.01 8.92
CA ILE A 117 27.82 12.77 9.63
C ILE A 117 28.42 13.09 11.00
N GLU A 118 29.35 14.04 11.07
CA GLU A 118 29.97 14.46 12.34
C GLU A 118 28.95 15.02 13.32
N TYR A 119 28.03 15.87 12.85
CA TYR A 119 26.96 16.42 13.66
C TYR A 119 26.07 15.32 14.27
N TRP A 120 25.64 14.37 13.44
CA TRP A 120 24.78 13.26 13.89
C TRP A 120 25.52 12.29 14.81
N MET A 121 26.79 12.02 14.55
CA MET A 121 27.62 11.16 15.39
C MET A 121 27.84 11.78 16.77
N GLY A 122 28.10 13.09 16.83
CA GLY A 122 28.20 13.84 18.08
C GLY A 122 26.91 13.82 18.88
N GLU A 123 25.75 13.97 18.22
CA GLU A 123 24.45 13.91 18.90
C GLU A 123 24.14 12.49 19.41
N TYR A 124 24.48 11.45 18.64
CA TYR A 124 24.34 10.06 19.07
C TYR A 124 25.24 9.73 20.27
N GLU A 125 26.50 10.20 20.27
CA GLU A 125 27.40 10.05 21.41
C GLU A 125 26.86 10.74 22.66
N ARG A 126 26.28 11.94 22.51
CA ARG A 126 25.62 12.66 23.60
C ARG A 126 24.50 11.84 24.23
N TYR A 127 23.56 11.35 23.42
CA TYR A 127 22.44 10.54 23.90
C TYR A 127 22.88 9.20 24.50
N SER A 128 23.82 8.50 23.84
CA SER A 128 24.31 7.20 24.34
C SER A 128 25.14 7.34 25.62
N GLY A 129 25.88 8.46 25.76
CA GLY A 129 26.58 8.84 26.98
C GLY A 129 25.64 9.04 28.15
N GLU A 130 24.56 9.82 27.97
CA GLU A 130 23.54 10.02 29.01
C GLU A 130 22.94 8.69 29.48
N VAL A 131 22.57 7.79 28.55
CA VAL A 131 22.00 6.48 28.90
C VAL A 131 23.00 5.61 29.66
N LYS A 132 24.27 5.56 29.25
CA LYS A 132 25.33 4.80 29.93
C LYS A 132 25.57 5.32 31.36
N MET A 133 25.57 6.63 31.54
CA MET A 133 25.72 7.25 32.87
C MET A 133 24.55 6.91 33.79
N PHE A 134 23.30 6.89 33.29
CA PHE A 134 22.14 6.45 34.06
C PHE A 134 22.20 4.96 34.43
N GLN A 135 22.70 4.11 33.54
CA GLN A 135 22.90 2.68 33.82
C GLN A 135 23.98 2.46 34.88
N GLN A 136 25.14 3.10 34.75
CA GLN A 136 26.21 3.03 35.76
C GLN A 136 25.76 3.54 37.13
N GLN A 137 25.05 4.67 37.19
CA GLN A 137 24.52 5.19 38.45
C GLN A 137 23.52 4.23 39.12
N LYS A 138 22.69 3.52 38.33
CA LYS A 138 21.79 2.48 38.86
C LYS A 138 22.58 1.29 39.39
N GLU A 139 23.58 0.80 38.65
CA GLU A 139 24.42 -0.32 39.09
C GLU A 139 25.20 0.02 40.37
N ASP A 140 25.77 1.22 40.45
CA ASP A 140 26.47 1.71 41.64
C ASP A 140 25.52 1.82 42.82
N GLN A 141 24.32 2.39 42.65
CA GLN A 141 23.32 2.44 43.73
C GLN A 141 22.93 1.05 44.24
N ILE A 142 22.78 0.07 43.33
CA ILE A 142 22.45 -1.31 43.71
C ILE A 142 23.61 -1.94 44.48
N ARG A 143 24.86 -1.75 44.04
CA ARG A 143 26.06 -2.22 44.75
C ARG A 143 26.22 -1.59 46.12
N PHE A 144 26.01 -0.27 46.25
CA PHE A 144 26.05 0.43 47.54
C PHE A 144 24.97 -0.07 48.50
N LYS A 145 23.72 -0.26 48.03
CA LYS A 145 22.64 -0.84 48.84
C LYS A 145 22.96 -2.27 49.28
N ALA A 146 23.47 -3.11 48.38
CA ALA A 146 23.87 -4.49 48.69
C ALA A 146 25.00 -4.53 49.74
N GLY A 147 26.02 -3.69 49.59
CA GLY A 147 27.13 -3.59 50.54
C GLY A 147 26.72 -3.09 51.94
N GLN A 148 25.78 -2.15 52.01
CA GLN A 148 25.21 -1.69 53.30
C GLN A 148 24.38 -2.78 53.99
N GLN A 149 23.60 -3.55 53.23
CA GLN A 149 22.80 -4.65 53.75
C GLN A 149 23.69 -5.77 54.33
N GLN A 150 24.82 -6.03 53.69
CA GLN A 150 25.81 -7.02 54.12
C GLN A 150 26.55 -6.57 55.39
N LYS A 151 26.93 -5.27 55.49
CA LYS A 151 27.50 -4.70 56.73
C LYS A 151 26.51 -4.73 57.91
N ARG A 152 25.21 -4.48 57.69
CA ARG A 152 24.18 -4.59 58.75
C ARG A 152 23.98 -6.01 59.28
N LYS A 153 24.25 -7.05 58.48
CA LYS A 153 24.14 -8.45 58.90
C LYS A 153 25.35 -8.92 59.71
N GLY A 154 26.54 -8.37 59.49
CA GLY A 154 27.76 -8.75 60.22
C GLY A 154 27.94 -8.13 61.61
N TRP A 155 27.04 -7.23 62.02
CA TRP A 155 27.04 -6.57 63.34
C TRP A 155 25.96 -7.11 64.30
N ARG A 156 25.30 -8.22 63.96
CA ARG A 156 24.32 -8.92 64.81
C ARG A 156 24.83 -10.28 65.25
#